data_AF-A0A929W387-F1
#
_entry.id   AF-A0A929W387-F1
#
_cell.length_a   1.000
_cell.length_b   1.000
_cell.length_c   1.000
_cell.angle_alpha   90.00
_cell.angle_beta   90.00
_cell.angle_gamma   90.00
#
_symmetry.space_group_name_H-M   'P 1'
#
loop_
_entity.id
_entity.type
_entity.pdbx_description
1 polymer ?
#
loop_
_entity_poly.entity_id
_entity_poly.type
_entity_poly.pdbx_seq_one_letter_code
_entity_poly.pdbx_strand_id
1 'polypeptide(L)'
;MKLRINKLISDAGLGSRRDAEEYIRAGRVKINGRKAQLSDLVDETDVVFFDEVDLPVKDLLLEHQAEEKLQAKIKKDSSRVRTQDRRTERAESQRLQAAPKSAALRKTSKNNPENKRLHKLRIEGWDEDEISFDERRIRHRESGRRGSARSAHASSQRARGKRAFRDED
;
A
#
# COMPACT_ATOMS: atom_id res chain seq x y z
N MET A 1 14.89 -15.10 -13.83
CA MET A 1 13.84 -15.14 -14.88
C MET A 1 14.53 -15.42 -16.21
N LYS A 2 13.85 -16.08 -17.16
CA LYS A 2 14.46 -16.42 -18.45
C LYS A 2 13.81 -15.65 -19.59
N LEU A 3 14.60 -15.15 -20.54
CA LEU A 3 14.13 -14.45 -21.73
C LEU A 3 14.62 -15.17 -22.99
N ARG A 4 13.82 -15.23 -24.05
CA ARG A 4 14.31 -15.75 -25.34
C ARG A 4 15.36 -14.82 -25.94
N ILE A 5 16.43 -15.39 -26.47
CA ILE A 5 17.54 -14.64 -27.07
C ILE A 5 17.08 -13.67 -28.18
N ASN A 6 16.12 -14.06 -29.02
CA ASN A 6 15.60 -13.19 -30.09
C ASN A 6 15.00 -11.90 -29.53
N LYS A 7 14.32 -12.01 -28.37
CA LYS A 7 13.74 -10.86 -27.70
C LYS A 7 14.83 -10.01 -27.04
N LEU A 8 15.82 -10.63 -26.40
CA LEU A 8 16.95 -9.92 -25.80
C LEU A 8 17.64 -8.99 -26.81
N ILE A 9 17.93 -9.50 -28.00
CA ILE A 9 18.61 -8.76 -29.06
C ILE A 9 17.74 -7.59 -29.57
N SER A 10 16.42 -7.79 -29.65
CA SER A 10 15.50 -6.71 -30.04
C SER A 10 15.37 -5.64 -28.97
N ASP A 11 15.27 -6.04 -27.71
CA ASP A 11 15.16 -5.11 -26.58
C ASP A 11 16.47 -4.31 -26.43
N ALA A 12 17.61 -4.91 -26.79
CA ALA A 12 18.90 -4.21 -26.90
C ALA A 12 19.00 -3.21 -28.06
N GLY A 13 17.99 -3.11 -28.92
CA GLY A 13 17.96 -2.17 -30.04
C GLY A 13 18.82 -2.57 -31.23
N LEU A 14 19.33 -3.81 -31.29
CA LEU A 14 20.20 -4.28 -32.38
C LEU A 14 19.44 -4.69 -33.65
N GLY A 15 18.11 -4.69 -33.61
CA GLY A 15 17.25 -4.99 -34.75
C GLY A 15 15.86 -5.45 -34.33
N SER A 16 15.03 -5.79 -35.31
CA SER A 16 13.75 -6.44 -35.03
C SER A 16 13.94 -7.88 -34.56
N ARG A 17 12.87 -8.51 -34.08
CA ARG A 17 12.93 -9.93 -33.70
C ARG A 17 13.30 -10.84 -34.87
N ARG A 18 12.98 -10.45 -36.11
CA ARG A 18 13.31 -11.21 -37.32
C ARG A 18 14.79 -11.06 -37.66
N ASP A 19 15.33 -9.85 -37.54
CA ASP A 19 16.76 -9.59 -37.75
C ASP A 19 17.59 -10.34 -36.72
N ALA A 20 17.11 -10.38 -35.47
CA ALA A 20 17.72 -11.20 -34.42
C ALA A 20 17.80 -12.69 -34.79
N GLU A 21 16.78 -13.26 -35.43
CA GLU A 21 16.85 -14.64 -35.93
C GLU A 21 17.92 -14.82 -37.00
N GLU A 22 18.04 -13.87 -37.91
CA GLU A 22 19.04 -13.89 -38.98
C GLU A 22 20.45 -13.83 -38.39
N TYR A 23 20.69 -12.96 -37.41
CA TYR A 23 21.97 -12.87 -36.70
C TYR A 23 22.34 -14.17 -35.99
N ILE A 24 21.36 -14.83 -35.37
CA ILE A 24 21.57 -16.12 -34.71
C ILE A 24 21.88 -17.21 -35.74
N ARG A 25 21.14 -17.28 -36.85
CA ARG A 25 21.41 -18.24 -37.95
C ARG A 25 22.78 -18.01 -38.58
N ALA A 26 23.19 -16.75 -38.72
CA ALA A 26 24.52 -16.38 -39.19
C ALA A 26 25.64 -16.69 -38.16
N GLY A 27 25.30 -17.03 -36.92
CA GLY A 27 26.26 -17.35 -35.86
C GLY A 27 27.00 -16.14 -35.30
N ARG A 28 26.43 -14.94 -35.45
CA ARG A 28 26.95 -13.66 -34.95
C ARG A 28 26.76 -13.47 -33.44
N VAL A 29 25.84 -14.24 -32.86
CA VAL A 29 25.51 -14.22 -31.43
C VAL A 29 26.14 -15.41 -30.73
N LYS A 30 26.81 -15.16 -29.60
CA LYS A 30 27.39 -16.19 -28.73
C LYS A 30 26.87 -16.03 -27.30
N ILE A 31 26.45 -17.14 -26.70
CA ILE A 31 26.04 -17.21 -25.29
C ILE A 31 27.10 -18.04 -24.57
N ASN A 32 27.74 -17.47 -23.56
CA ASN A 32 28.80 -18.14 -22.77
C ASN A 32 29.88 -18.80 -23.67
N GLY A 33 30.23 -18.14 -24.77
CA GLY A 33 31.23 -18.60 -25.74
C GLY A 33 30.72 -19.63 -26.78
N ARG A 34 29.48 -20.11 -26.69
CA ARG A 34 28.86 -21.03 -27.67
C ARG A 34 27.97 -20.27 -28.64
N LYS A 35 27.89 -20.70 -29.90
CA LYS A 35 26.95 -20.10 -30.87
C LYS A 35 25.52 -20.28 -30.37
N ALA A 36 24.75 -19.18 -30.35
CA ALA A 36 23.37 -19.19 -29.90
C ALA A 36 22.47 -19.97 -30.88
N GLN A 37 21.37 -20.51 -30.36
CA GLN A 37 20.27 -21.09 -31.12
C GLN A 37 18.99 -20.30 -30.91
N LEU A 38 18.07 -20.37 -31.87
CA LEU A 38 16.81 -19.60 -31.85
C LEU A 38 15.90 -19.93 -30.65
N SER A 39 16.05 -21.13 -30.10
CA SER A 39 15.27 -21.60 -28.95
C SER A 39 15.94 -21.28 -27.60
N ASP A 40 17.11 -20.66 -27.61
CA ASP A 40 17.85 -20.41 -26.38
C ASP A 40 17.17 -19.38 -25.49
N LEU A 41 17.24 -19.68 -24.20
CA LEU A 41 16.77 -18.86 -23.11
C LEU A 41 17.98 -18.33 -22.37
N VAL A 42 18.00 -17.04 -22.10
CA VAL A 42 19.09 -16.33 -21.43
C VAL A 42 18.66 -16.00 -20.01
N ASP A 43 19.54 -16.30 -19.07
CA ASP A 43 19.43 -15.94 -17.65
C ASP A 43 20.31 -14.72 -17.32
N GLU A 44 20.05 -14.08 -16.17
CA GLU A 44 20.78 -12.89 -15.69
C GLU A 44 22.29 -13.12 -15.45
N THR A 45 22.69 -14.38 -15.34
CA THR A 45 24.07 -14.82 -15.15
C THR A 45 24.80 -15.11 -16.46
N ASP A 46 24.08 -15.21 -17.57
CA ASP A 46 24.67 -15.53 -18.86
C ASP A 46 25.32 -14.29 -19.48
N VAL A 47 26.45 -14.53 -20.16
CA VAL A 47 27.15 -13.50 -20.92
C VAL A 47 26.84 -13.68 -22.40
N VAL A 48 26.27 -12.65 -23.02
CA VAL A 48 25.83 -12.70 -24.42
C VAL A 48 26.63 -11.71 -25.23
N PHE A 49 27.36 -12.22 -26.21
CA PHE A 49 28.12 -11.42 -27.16
C PHE A 49 27.39 -11.35 -28.51
N PHE A 50 27.33 -10.16 -29.08
CA PHE A 50 26.89 -9.88 -30.43
C PHE A 50 28.04 -9.23 -31.20
N ASP A 51 28.58 -9.90 -32.23
CA ASP A 51 29.69 -9.39 -33.05
C ASP A 51 30.80 -8.70 -32.23
N GLU A 52 31.23 -9.34 -31.13
CA GLU A 52 32.29 -8.87 -30.22
C GLU A 52 31.86 -7.81 -29.18
N VAL A 53 30.63 -7.30 -29.24
CA VAL A 53 30.06 -6.40 -28.22
C VAL A 53 29.31 -7.22 -27.16
N ASP A 54 29.58 -6.97 -25.88
CA ASP A 54 28.84 -7.56 -24.77
C ASP A 54 27.50 -6.86 -24.56
N LEU A 55 26.44 -7.65 -24.37
CA LEU A 55 25.09 -7.17 -24.15
C LEU A 55 24.78 -7.07 -22.66
N PRO A 56 24.19 -5.96 -22.18
CA PRO A 56 23.83 -5.80 -20.77
C PRO A 56 22.57 -6.61 -20.42
N VAL A 57 22.74 -7.93 -20.29
CA VAL A 57 21.63 -8.89 -20.08
C VAL A 57 20.79 -8.54 -18.84
N LYS A 58 21.43 -8.13 -17.75
CA LYS A 58 20.77 -7.85 -16.47
C LYS A 58 19.76 -6.70 -16.59
N ASP A 59 20.15 -5.61 -17.24
CA ASP A 59 19.32 -4.42 -17.38
C ASP A 59 18.12 -4.72 -18.28
N LEU A 60 18.36 -5.40 -19.40
CA LEU A 60 17.30 -5.80 -20.34
C LEU A 60 16.28 -6.75 -19.70
N LEU A 61 16.72 -7.66 -18.82
CA LEU A 61 15.82 -8.56 -18.10
C LEU A 61 14.98 -7.81 -17.05
N LEU A 62 15.54 -6.82 -16.38
CA LEU A 62 14.82 -5.98 -15.43
C LEU A 62 13.78 -5.11 -16.13
N GLU A 63 14.14 -4.50 -17.26
CA GLU A 63 13.21 -3.73 -18.09
C GLU A 63 12.05 -4.61 -18.57
N HIS A 64 12.36 -5.82 -19.07
CA HIS A 64 11.31 -6.75 -19.48
C HIS A 64 10.35 -7.10 -18.33
N GLN A 65 10.87 -7.36 -17.12
CA GLN A 65 10.03 -7.61 -15.94
C GLN A 65 9.11 -6.43 -15.63
N ALA A 66 9.63 -5.20 -15.76
CA ALA A 66 8.85 -3.99 -15.53
C ALA A 66 7.73 -3.86 -16.56
N GLU A 67 8.03 -4.08 -17.84
CA GLU A 67 7.05 -4.06 -18.93
C GLU A 67 5.95 -5.10 -18.74
N GLU A 68 6.28 -6.34 -18.38
CA GLU A 68 5.28 -7.39 -18.13
C GLU A 68 4.35 -7.00 -16.98
N LYS A 69 4.90 -6.42 -15.91
CA LYS A 69 4.10 -5.93 -14.79
C LYS A 69 3.18 -4.79 -15.22
N LEU A 70 3.63 -3.88 -16.08
CA LEU A 70 2.80 -2.80 -16.61
C LEU A 70 1.68 -3.36 -17.51
N GLN A 71 2.01 -4.29 -18.41
CA GLN A 71 1.04 -4.94 -19.28
C GLN A 71 0.00 -5.73 -18.47
N ALA A 72 0.42 -6.43 -17.43
CA ALA A 72 -0.48 -7.14 -16.53
C ALA A 72 -1.43 -6.19 -15.80
N LYS A 73 -0.95 -5.02 -15.35
CA LYS A 73 -1.80 -3.97 -14.76
C LYS A 73 -2.82 -3.45 -15.77
N ILE A 74 -2.38 -3.10 -16.99
CA ILE A 74 -3.26 -2.62 -18.07
C ILE A 74 -4.34 -3.66 -18.37
N LYS A 75 -3.96 -4.94 -18.54
CA LYS A 75 -4.88 -6.04 -18.81
C LYS A 75 -5.86 -6.25 -17.65
N LYS A 76 -5.39 -6.16 -16.41
CA LYS A 76 -6.23 -6.27 -15.22
C LYS A 76 -7.27 -5.15 -15.21
N ASP A 77 -6.83 -3.91 -15.43
CA ASP A 77 -7.71 -2.74 -15.47
C ASP A 77 -8.72 -2.82 -16.63
N SER A 78 -8.29 -3.30 -17.81
CA SER A 78 -9.19 -3.48 -18.96
C SER A 78 -10.20 -4.62 -18.74
N SER A 79 -9.80 -5.70 -18.05
CA SER A 79 -10.66 -6.85 -17.76
C SER A 79 -11.67 -6.59 -16.64
N ARG A 80 -11.51 -5.51 -15.89
CA ARG A 80 -12.37 -5.17 -14.75
C ARG A 80 -13.72 -4.70 -15.27
N VAL A 81 -14.73 -5.56 -15.18
CA VAL A 81 -16.12 -5.17 -15.44
C VAL A 81 -16.47 -4.06 -14.46
N ARG A 82 -16.81 -2.87 -14.96
CA ARG A 82 -17.28 -1.75 -14.13
C ARG A 82 -18.63 -2.12 -13.53
N THR A 83 -18.62 -2.73 -12.34
CA THR A 83 -19.84 -3.12 -11.62
C THR A 83 -20.47 -1.97 -10.84
N GLN A 84 -19.78 -0.83 -10.72
CA GLN A 84 -20.26 0.35 -10.01
C GLN A 84 -19.92 1.64 -10.78
N ASP A 85 -20.77 2.66 -10.60
CA ASP A 85 -20.53 4.00 -11.11
C ASP A 85 -19.22 4.56 -10.52
N ARG A 86 -18.40 5.23 -11.33
CA ARG A 86 -17.12 5.81 -10.89
C ARG A 86 -17.26 6.75 -9.69
N ARG A 87 -18.47 7.31 -9.50
CA ARG A 87 -18.86 8.17 -8.38
C ARG A 87 -19.03 7.39 -7.07
N THR A 88 -19.58 6.18 -7.10
CA THR A 88 -19.78 5.34 -5.90
C THR A 88 -18.45 4.77 -5.43
N GLU A 89 -17.59 4.26 -6.33
CA GLU A 89 -16.25 3.77 -5.97
C GLU A 89 -15.38 4.87 -5.34
N ARG A 90 -15.45 6.11 -5.87
CA ARG A 90 -14.72 7.26 -5.33
C ARG A 90 -15.26 7.69 -3.97
N ALA A 91 -16.59 7.65 -3.79
CA ALA A 91 -17.23 7.95 -2.51
C ALA A 91 -16.91 6.90 -1.44
N GLU A 92 -16.90 5.62 -1.79
CA GLU A 92 -16.51 4.52 -0.88
C GLU A 92 -15.02 4.60 -0.53
N SER A 93 -14.14 4.83 -1.50
CA SER A 93 -12.71 5.02 -1.26
C SER A 93 -12.44 6.23 -0.36
N GLN A 94 -13.10 7.36 -0.60
CA GLN A 94 -13.03 8.53 0.28
C GLN A 94 -13.61 8.24 1.66
N ARG A 95 -14.73 7.51 1.78
CA ARG A 95 -15.27 7.09 3.07
C ARG A 95 -14.33 6.17 3.83
N LEU A 96 -13.60 5.28 3.16
CA LEU A 96 -12.61 4.39 3.79
C LEU A 96 -11.33 5.14 4.20
N GLN A 97 -10.88 6.11 3.40
CA GLN A 97 -9.71 6.93 3.75
C GLN A 97 -10.02 8.01 4.79
N ALA A 98 -11.22 8.61 4.72
CA ALA A 98 -11.72 9.60 5.67
C ALA A 98 -12.42 8.96 6.87
N ALA A 99 -12.63 7.64 6.86
CA ALA A 99 -12.98 6.92 8.07
C ALA A 99 -11.83 7.19 9.05
N PRO A 100 -12.05 7.96 10.12
CA PRO A 100 -11.03 8.04 11.15
C PRO A 100 -10.79 6.60 11.56
N LYS A 101 -9.53 6.15 11.68
CA LYS A 101 -9.22 4.96 12.50
C LYS A 101 -10.01 5.17 13.77
N SER A 102 -11.12 4.46 13.91
CA SER A 102 -12.25 4.94 14.72
C SER A 102 -11.72 5.28 16.09
N ALA A 103 -12.23 6.31 16.76
CA ALA A 103 -11.72 6.65 18.10
C ALA A 103 -11.70 5.42 19.03
N ALA A 104 -12.57 4.43 18.76
CA ALA A 104 -12.55 3.09 19.32
C ALA A 104 -11.25 2.29 19.08
N LEU A 105 -10.63 2.33 17.89
CA LEU A 105 -9.39 1.60 17.54
C LEU A 105 -8.10 2.29 18.01
N ARG A 106 -8.17 3.43 18.71
CA ARG A 106 -6.97 4.05 19.30
C ARG A 106 -6.47 3.25 20.50
N LYS A 107 -5.15 3.20 20.72
CA LYS A 107 -4.53 2.50 21.87
C LYS A 107 -5.02 3.03 23.22
N THR A 108 -5.36 4.32 23.30
CA THR A 108 -5.90 4.96 24.51
C THR A 108 -7.40 4.74 24.71
N SER A 109 -8.08 4.10 23.75
CA SER A 109 -9.52 3.98 23.76
C SER A 109 -9.98 2.81 24.59
N LYS A 110 -10.93 3.05 25.50
CA LYS A 110 -11.58 2.02 26.31
C LYS A 110 -12.45 1.07 25.48
N ASN A 111 -12.89 1.51 24.29
CA ASN A 111 -13.72 0.73 23.36
C ASN A 111 -12.88 -0.02 22.31
N ASN A 112 -11.55 -0.04 22.45
CA ASN A 112 -10.69 -0.81 21.57
C ASN A 112 -10.89 -2.32 21.82
N PRO A 113 -11.23 -3.12 20.80
CA PRO A 113 -11.39 -4.55 20.95
C PRO A 113 -10.14 -5.22 21.55
N GLU A 114 -8.93 -4.74 21.25
CA GLU A 114 -7.70 -5.26 21.86
C GLU A 114 -7.61 -4.94 23.36
N ASN A 115 -7.93 -3.69 23.76
CA ASN A 115 -7.93 -3.32 25.17
C ASN A 115 -8.99 -4.09 25.97
N LYS A 116 -10.15 -4.35 25.36
CA LYS A 116 -11.20 -5.17 25.96
C LYS A 116 -10.75 -6.63 26.13
N ARG A 117 -10.03 -7.19 25.15
CA ARG A 117 -9.43 -8.54 25.24
C ARG A 117 -8.35 -8.60 26.32
N LEU A 118 -7.44 -7.63 26.38
CA LEU A 118 -6.42 -7.56 27.43
C LEU A 118 -7.02 -7.42 28.83
N HIS A 119 -8.06 -6.59 28.98
CA HIS A 119 -8.79 -6.46 30.23
C HIS A 119 -9.48 -7.76 30.64
N LYS A 120 -10.10 -8.44 29.68
CA LYS A 120 -10.76 -9.74 29.89
C LYS A 120 -9.75 -10.81 30.31
N LEU A 121 -8.61 -10.92 29.63
CA LEU A 121 -7.52 -11.84 30.00
C LEU A 121 -6.92 -11.54 31.39
N ARG A 122 -6.85 -10.27 31.78
CA ARG A 122 -6.38 -9.88 33.12
C ARG A 122 -7.35 -10.26 34.23
N ILE A 123 -8.65 -10.34 33.92
CA ILE A 123 -9.70 -10.70 34.88
C ILE A 123 -9.92 -12.22 34.89
N GLU A 124 -9.92 -12.89 33.73
CA GLU A 124 -10.10 -14.34 33.60
C GLU A 124 -8.91 -15.17 34.09
N GLY A 125 -7.81 -14.55 34.53
CA GLY A 125 -6.68 -15.24 35.16
C GLY A 125 -6.81 -15.43 36.67
N TRP A 126 -7.94 -15.05 37.27
CA TRP A 126 -8.20 -15.09 38.71
C TRP A 126 -9.58 -15.70 38.98
N ASP A 127 -9.66 -17.01 38.85
CA ASP A 127 -10.73 -17.91 39.32
C ASP A 127 -9.98 -19.23 39.60
N GLU A 128 -9.93 -19.87 40.76
CA GLU A 128 -10.71 -19.88 42.00
C GLU A 128 -9.75 -20.41 43.09
N ASP A 129 -9.70 -19.79 44.27
CA ASP A 129 -9.68 -20.46 45.58
C ASP A 129 -9.37 -19.45 46.71
N GLU A 130 -10.39 -19.24 47.55
CA GLU A 130 -10.37 -18.62 48.87
C GLU A 130 -9.66 -17.28 49.08
N ILE A 131 -10.40 -16.17 48.95
CA ILE A 131 -10.41 -15.15 50.03
C ILE A 131 -11.84 -14.63 50.18
N SER A 132 -12.47 -14.99 51.29
CA SER A 132 -13.55 -14.22 51.91
C SER A 132 -13.05 -12.77 52.11
N PHE A 133 -13.32 -11.89 51.15
CA PHE A 133 -12.99 -10.47 51.27
C PHE A 133 -14.27 -9.66 51.24
N ASP A 134 -14.86 -9.58 52.43
CA ASP A 134 -15.94 -8.73 52.91
C ASP A 134 -16.33 -7.59 51.95
N GLU A 135 -17.44 -7.79 51.25
CA GLU A 135 -18.08 -6.91 50.24
C GLU A 135 -18.53 -5.54 50.80
N ARG A 136 -18.14 -5.21 52.04
CA ARG A 136 -18.46 -3.96 52.75
C ARG A 136 -17.31 -2.96 52.87
N ARG A 137 -16.14 -3.19 52.25
CA ARG A 137 -14.97 -2.28 52.35
C ARG A 137 -14.55 -1.53 51.08
N ILE A 138 -15.43 -1.39 50.08
CA ILE A 138 -15.21 -0.43 48.97
C ILE A 138 -16.44 0.46 48.77
N ARG A 139 -17.03 0.92 49.88
CA ARG A 139 -17.67 2.24 49.92
C ARG A 139 -16.68 3.21 50.58
N HIS A 140 -16.23 4.18 49.79
CA HIS A 140 -15.52 5.39 50.20
C HIS A 140 -14.09 5.26 50.75
N ARG A 141 -13.11 5.59 49.90
CA ARG A 141 -12.11 6.63 50.21
C ARG A 141 -11.36 7.04 48.93
N GLU A 142 -12.02 7.86 48.11
CA GLU A 142 -11.43 8.91 47.25
C GLU A 142 -12.51 9.56 46.35
N SER A 143 -13.69 9.85 46.92
CA SER A 143 -14.67 10.77 46.32
C SER A 143 -14.57 12.14 46.99
N GLY A 144 -13.34 12.67 47.06
CA GLY A 144 -13.04 13.96 47.66
C GLY A 144 -12.06 14.75 46.83
N ARG A 145 -12.57 15.79 46.16
CA ARG A 145 -11.84 16.98 45.68
C ARG A 145 -10.97 16.84 44.42
N ARG A 146 -11.61 17.04 43.27
CA ARG A 146 -11.22 18.00 42.21
C ARG A 146 -12.51 18.26 41.41
N GLY A 147 -13.37 19.13 41.89
CA GLY A 147 -13.13 20.57 41.73
C GLY A 147 -13.96 21.02 40.53
N SER A 148 -15.23 21.27 40.79
CA SER A 148 -16.15 22.05 39.97
C SER A 148 -15.50 23.40 39.66
N ALA A 149 -14.88 23.55 38.48
CA ALA A 149 -14.57 24.85 37.90
C ALA A 149 -15.60 25.16 36.82
N ARG A 150 -16.79 25.56 37.30
CA ARG A 150 -17.75 26.32 36.51
C ARG A 150 -17.11 27.68 36.21
N SER A 151 -16.57 27.88 35.02
CA SER A 151 -16.37 29.23 34.51
C SER A 151 -17.71 29.75 34.01
N ALA A 152 -18.40 30.50 34.88
CA ALA A 152 -19.49 31.36 34.49
C ALA A 152 -18.93 32.45 33.56
N HIS A 153 -19.29 32.42 32.29
CA HIS A 153 -19.24 33.61 31.45
C HIS A 153 -20.67 34.02 31.12
N ALA A 154 -20.99 35.20 31.66
CA ALA A 154 -22.27 35.83 31.63
C ALA A 154 -22.70 36.14 30.19
N SER A 155 -23.96 35.84 29.94
CA SER A 155 -24.72 36.37 28.81
C SER A 155 -24.78 37.89 28.89
N SER A 156 -24.16 38.59 27.94
CA SER A 156 -24.58 39.96 27.59
C SER A 156 -25.15 39.95 26.18
N GLN A 157 -26.48 40.06 26.11
CA GLN A 157 -27.18 40.48 24.92
C GLN A 157 -26.61 41.81 24.44
N ARG A 158 -26.27 41.94 23.15
CA ARG A 158 -26.28 43.24 22.48
C ARG A 158 -26.53 43.10 20.98
N ALA A 159 -27.76 43.47 20.65
CA ALA A 159 -28.27 44.13 19.45
C ALA A 159 -27.49 44.07 18.12
N ARG A 160 -28.28 43.71 17.11
CA ARG A 160 -28.11 43.93 15.68
C ARG A 160 -27.52 45.31 15.35
N GLY A 161 -26.55 45.31 14.43
CA GLY A 161 -26.12 46.49 13.69
C GLY A 161 -25.62 46.08 12.30
N LYS A 162 -26.51 46.18 11.30
CA LYS A 162 -26.10 46.20 9.89
C LYS A 162 -25.18 47.40 9.68
N ARG A 163 -24.00 47.21 9.07
CA ARG A 163 -23.25 48.29 8.43
C ARG A 163 -22.82 47.85 7.05
N ALA A 164 -23.25 48.65 6.09
CA ALA A 164 -22.90 48.60 4.68
C ALA A 164 -21.43 48.99 4.50
N PHE A 165 -20.80 48.38 3.50
CA PHE A 165 -19.53 48.77 2.87
C PHE A 165 -19.87 48.70 1.37
N ARG A 166 -20.35 49.78 0.75
CA ARG A 166 -19.63 50.92 0.17
C ARG A 166 -18.54 50.47 -0.79
N ASP A 167 -18.94 50.37 -2.06
CA ASP A 167 -18.09 50.41 -3.24
C ASP A 167 -17.30 51.72 -3.27
N GLU A 168 -15.99 51.65 -3.55
CA GLU A 168 -15.19 52.73 -4.11
C GLU A 168 -14.23 52.12 -5.16
N ASP A 169 -14.38 52.66 -6.38
CA ASP A 169 -13.59 52.70 -7.63
C ASP A 169 -12.36 51.81 -7.85
#